data_AF-A0A151BMM4-F1
#
_entry.id   AF-A0A151BMM4-F1
#
_cell.length_a   1.000
_cell.length_b   1.000
_cell.length_c   1.000
_cell.angle_alpha   90.00
_cell.angle_beta   90.00
_cell.angle_gamma   90.00
#
_symmetry.space_group_name_H-M   'P 1'
#
loop_
_entity.id
_entity.type
_entity.pdbx_description
1 polymer ?
#
loop_
_entity_poly.entity_id
_entity_poly.type
_entity_poly.pdbx_seq_one_letter_code
_entity_poly.pdbx_strand_id
1 'polypeptide(L)'
;MHILGLRLAGYVSMPKKGYYTITEEGKGVIGLPTLTKEQANSILREVSPEKAFHFYVGLDQPLGFSANSLSEFCEKIQTIDLKSIEFHMARGDFELWIHYLGDVELAKRLRSIRESGSSGEDLRKELYETLKSRFEELKRL
;
A
#
# COMPACT_ATOMS: atom_id res chain seq x y z
N MET A 1 29.73 1.81 9.44
CA MET A 1 28.43 2.18 10.06
C MET A 1 27.78 0.90 10.57
N HIS A 2 27.32 0.85 11.82
CA HIS A 2 26.74 -0.36 12.43
C HIS A 2 25.28 -0.13 12.85
N ILE A 3 24.42 -1.15 12.78
CA ILE A 3 22.97 -1.05 13.05
C ILE A 3 22.67 -0.51 14.45
N LEU A 4 23.47 -0.87 15.47
CA LEU A 4 23.32 -0.28 16.82
C LEU A 4 23.60 1.23 16.83
N GLY A 5 24.58 1.70 16.04
CA GLY A 5 24.88 3.12 15.94
C GLY A 5 23.76 3.89 15.26
N LEU A 6 23.17 3.33 14.20
CA LEU A 6 22.00 3.91 13.53
C LEU A 6 20.78 3.98 14.44
N ARG A 7 20.59 2.97 15.30
CA ARG A 7 19.53 2.96 16.32
C ARG A 7 19.75 4.01 17.40
N LEU A 8 20.98 4.15 17.91
CA LEU A 8 21.34 5.19 18.89
C LEU A 8 21.18 6.60 18.31
N ALA A 9 21.47 6.77 17.02
CA ALA A 9 21.28 8.04 16.31
C ALA A 9 19.80 8.34 15.97
N GLY A 10 18.86 7.44 16.29
CA GLY A 10 17.44 7.62 16.04
C GLY A 10 17.01 7.40 14.59
N TYR A 11 17.90 6.97 13.69
CA TYR A 11 17.59 6.74 12.27
C TYR A 11 16.90 5.41 11.98
N VAL A 12 16.96 4.48 12.94
CA VAL A 12 16.39 3.13 12.80
C VAL A 12 15.73 2.70 14.11
N SER A 13 14.54 2.14 14.04
CA SER A 13 13.82 1.52 15.16
C SER A 13 13.81 0.00 15.05
N MET A 14 13.56 -0.72 16.15
CA MET A 14 13.47 -2.19 16.17
C MET A 14 12.14 -2.62 16.79
N PRO A 15 11.03 -2.64 16.03
CA PRO A 15 9.70 -2.97 16.55
C PRO A 15 9.56 -4.44 16.93
N LYS A 16 10.32 -5.33 16.27
CA LYS A 16 10.39 -6.76 16.57
C LYS A 16 11.86 -7.18 16.60
N LYS A 17 12.23 -8.07 17.52
CA LYS A 17 13.60 -8.55 17.65
C LYS A 17 14.11 -9.08 16.31
N GLY A 18 15.23 -8.51 15.83
CA GLY A 18 15.84 -8.86 14.54
C GLY A 18 15.27 -8.12 13.32
N TYR A 19 14.20 -7.33 13.47
CA TYR A 19 13.59 -6.55 12.40
C TYR A 19 13.78 -5.06 12.69
N TYR A 20 14.37 -4.35 11.74
CA TYR A 20 14.67 -2.93 11.84
C TYR A 20 13.86 -2.14 10.82
N THR A 21 13.33 -0.99 11.22
CA THR A 21 12.64 -0.03 10.32
C THR A 21 13.39 1.28 10.33
N ILE A 22 13.46 1.94 9.18
CA ILE A 22 14.00 3.30 9.09
C ILE A 22 12.94 4.26 9.66
N THR A 23 13.36 5.15 10.55
CA THR A 23 12.49 6.21 11.12
C THR A 23 12.30 7.34 10.11
N GLU A 24 11.43 8.30 10.42
CA GLU A 24 11.28 9.49 9.58
C GLU A 24 12.57 10.32 9.54
N GLU A 25 13.28 10.43 10.67
CA GLU A 25 14.61 11.07 10.71
C GLU A 25 15.61 10.30 9.84
N GLY A 26 15.59 8.97 9.93
CA GLY A 26 16.44 8.11 9.11
C GLY A 26 16.18 8.26 7.63
N LYS A 27 14.91 8.33 7.21
CA LYS A 27 14.49 8.56 5.82
C LYS A 27 15.01 9.90 5.31
N GLY A 28 14.87 10.96 6.11
CA GLY A 28 15.37 12.30 5.77
C GLY A 28 16.89 12.32 5.54
N VAL A 29 17.66 11.61 6.38
CA VAL A 29 19.13 11.54 6.26
C VAL A 29 19.60 10.82 5.00
N ILE A 30 18.84 9.83 4.52
CA ILE A 30 19.19 9.10 3.28
C ILE A 30 18.54 9.69 2.02
N GLY A 31 17.95 10.90 2.13
CA GLY A 31 17.33 11.59 1.01
C GLY A 31 16.04 10.94 0.50
N LEU A 32 15.40 10.09 1.30
CA LEU A 32 14.05 9.63 0.99
C LEU A 32 13.06 10.77 1.27
N PRO A 33 12.11 11.03 0.35
CA PRO A 33 11.12 12.08 0.56
C PRO A 33 10.31 11.77 1.82
N THR A 34 10.35 12.69 2.78
CA THR A 34 9.47 12.68 3.94
C THR A 34 8.07 13.02 3.48
N LEU A 35 7.11 12.16 3.80
CA LEU A 35 5.72 12.37 3.41
C LEU A 35 5.13 13.54 4.20
N THR A 36 4.72 14.61 3.53
CA THR A 36 4.08 15.75 4.18
C THR A 36 2.60 15.49 4.44
N LYS A 37 2.00 16.27 5.35
CA LYS A 37 0.56 16.20 5.61
C LYS A 37 -0.28 16.50 4.36
N GLU A 38 0.16 17.44 3.53
CA GLU A 38 -0.50 17.78 2.26
C GLU A 38 -0.46 16.60 1.28
N GLN A 39 0.68 15.90 1.21
CA GLN A 39 0.82 14.70 0.38
C GLN A 39 -0.06 13.56 0.91
N ALA A 40 -0.11 13.36 2.23
CA ALA A 40 -0.97 12.37 2.85
C ALA A 40 -2.46 12.64 2.56
N ASN A 41 -2.91 13.89 2.74
CA ASN A 41 -4.28 14.30 2.40
C ASN A 41 -4.58 14.13 0.90
N SER A 42 -3.59 14.42 0.04
CA SER A 42 -3.72 14.18 -1.40
C SER A 42 -3.90 12.69 -1.70
N ILE A 43 -3.15 11.79 -1.08
CA ILE A 43 -3.28 10.34 -1.29
C ILE A 43 -4.63 9.81 -0.76
N LEU A 44 -5.07 10.32 0.39
CA LEU A 44 -6.29 9.85 1.08
C LEU A 44 -7.59 10.41 0.50
N ARG A 45 -7.51 11.37 -0.44
CA ARG A 45 -8.69 12.00 -1.05
C ARG A 45 -9.57 10.99 -1.80
N GLU A 46 -10.84 11.32 -1.93
CA GLU A 46 -11.70 10.67 -2.91
C GLU A 46 -11.36 11.17 -4.33
N VAL A 47 -11.42 10.26 -5.30
CA VAL A 47 -11.26 10.55 -6.72
C VAL A 47 -12.61 10.44 -7.44
N SER A 48 -12.71 11.05 -8.61
CA SER A 48 -13.92 10.98 -9.43
C SER A 48 -14.19 9.54 -9.91
N PRO A 49 -15.44 9.17 -10.27
CA PRO A 49 -15.78 7.82 -10.71
C PRO A 49 -14.93 7.29 -11.88
N GLU A 50 -14.46 8.17 -12.77
CA GLU A 50 -13.61 7.81 -13.92
C GLU A 50 -12.19 7.44 -13.49
N LYS A 51 -11.77 7.86 -12.30
CA LYS A 51 -10.46 7.59 -11.70
C LYS A 51 -10.52 6.53 -10.59
N ALA A 52 -11.71 6.08 -10.22
CA ALA A 52 -11.92 5.04 -9.24
C ALA A 52 -11.31 3.71 -9.71
N PHE A 53 -10.94 2.86 -8.77
CA PHE A 53 -10.56 1.49 -9.09
C PHE A 53 -11.82 0.68 -9.37
N HIS A 54 -11.93 0.05 -10.53
CA HIS A 54 -13.06 -0.79 -10.90
C HIS A 54 -12.65 -2.26 -10.84
N PHE A 55 -13.45 -3.08 -10.17
CA PHE A 55 -13.12 -4.50 -9.93
C PHE A 55 -13.66 -5.40 -11.05
N TYR A 56 -12.81 -6.31 -11.52
CA TYR A 56 -13.06 -7.28 -12.57
C TYR A 56 -12.59 -8.67 -12.13
N VAL A 57 -13.18 -9.72 -12.69
CA VAL A 57 -12.72 -11.12 -12.53
C VAL A 57 -12.06 -11.68 -13.79
N GLY A 58 -12.02 -10.87 -14.86
CA GLY A 58 -11.55 -11.25 -16.17
C GLY A 58 -11.62 -10.08 -17.16
N LEU A 59 -11.09 -10.29 -18.37
CA LEU A 59 -11.25 -9.32 -19.46
C LEU A 59 -12.74 -9.14 -19.78
N ASP A 60 -13.20 -7.89 -19.79
CA ASP A 60 -14.59 -7.50 -20.02
C ASP A 60 -15.60 -8.16 -19.05
N GLN A 61 -15.15 -8.54 -17.85
CA GLN A 61 -15.98 -9.14 -16.80
C GLN A 61 -16.00 -8.26 -15.52
N PRO A 62 -16.67 -7.10 -15.54
CA PRO A 62 -16.78 -6.23 -14.38
C PRO A 62 -17.67 -6.85 -13.29
N LEU A 63 -17.31 -6.66 -12.02
CA LEU A 63 -18.14 -7.03 -10.89
C LEU A 63 -19.20 -5.96 -10.52
N GLY A 64 -19.11 -4.77 -11.11
CA GLY A 64 -19.96 -3.62 -10.77
C GLY A 64 -19.60 -2.94 -9.44
N PHE A 65 -18.50 -3.36 -8.80
CA PHE A 65 -17.94 -2.68 -7.64
C PHE A 65 -16.78 -1.78 -8.05
N SER A 66 -16.66 -0.64 -7.37
CA SER A 66 -15.51 0.24 -7.48
C SER A 66 -15.06 0.73 -6.11
N ALA A 67 -13.88 1.33 -6.05
CA ALA A 67 -13.37 2.07 -4.91
C ALA A 67 -12.85 3.42 -5.34
N ASN A 68 -13.40 4.50 -4.78
CA ASN A 68 -13.05 5.87 -5.14
C ASN A 68 -11.97 6.47 -4.21
N SER A 69 -11.49 5.73 -3.23
CA SER A 69 -10.49 6.18 -2.26
C SER A 69 -9.68 5.01 -1.73
N LEU A 70 -8.52 5.29 -1.12
CA LEU A 70 -7.72 4.26 -0.46
C LEU A 70 -8.48 3.58 0.70
N SER A 71 -9.34 4.33 1.40
CA SER A 71 -10.17 3.79 2.48
C SER A 71 -11.17 2.77 1.93
N GLU A 72 -11.95 3.15 0.92
CA GLU A 72 -12.94 2.25 0.31
C GLU A 72 -12.25 1.03 -0.32
N PHE A 73 -11.10 1.22 -0.97
CA PHE A 73 -10.34 0.12 -1.54
C PHE A 73 -9.92 -0.90 -0.46
N CYS A 74 -9.42 -0.43 0.68
CA CYS A 74 -9.07 -1.28 1.83
C CYS A 74 -10.26 -2.09 2.35
N GLU A 75 -11.46 -1.48 2.40
CA GLU A 75 -12.70 -2.16 2.80
C GLU A 75 -13.14 -3.21 1.77
N LYS A 76 -13.10 -2.87 0.47
CA LYS A 76 -13.49 -3.80 -0.61
C LYS A 76 -12.60 -5.03 -0.67
N ILE A 77 -11.28 -4.90 -0.47
CA ILE A 77 -10.35 -6.04 -0.51
C ILE A 77 -10.73 -7.16 0.48
N GLN A 78 -11.34 -6.83 1.62
CA GLN A 78 -11.76 -7.83 2.60
C GLN A 78 -12.93 -8.69 2.12
N THR A 79 -13.76 -8.19 1.21
CA THR A 79 -15.08 -8.77 0.89
C THR A 79 -15.27 -9.11 -0.59
N ILE A 80 -14.52 -8.48 -1.49
CA ILE A 80 -14.59 -8.72 -2.94
C ILE A 80 -14.20 -10.18 -3.26
N ASP A 81 -14.74 -10.72 -4.36
CA ASP A 81 -14.39 -12.06 -4.85
C ASP A 81 -12.86 -12.23 -4.96
N LEU A 82 -12.36 -13.33 -4.42
CA LEU A 82 -10.94 -13.65 -4.42
C LEU A 82 -10.36 -13.72 -5.84
N LYS A 83 -11.15 -14.20 -6.81
CA LYS A 83 -10.76 -14.22 -8.22
C LYS A 83 -10.46 -12.83 -8.76
N SER A 84 -11.15 -11.79 -8.25
CA SER A 84 -10.90 -10.41 -8.65
C SER A 84 -9.58 -9.91 -8.10
N ILE A 85 -9.27 -10.24 -6.84
CA ILE A 85 -7.98 -9.93 -6.21
C ILE A 85 -6.85 -10.57 -7.01
N GLU A 86 -6.93 -11.86 -7.30
CA GLU A 86 -5.90 -12.59 -8.04
C GLU A 86 -5.75 -12.05 -9.48
N PHE A 87 -6.86 -11.77 -10.16
CA PHE A 87 -6.86 -11.21 -11.50
C PHE A 87 -6.10 -9.88 -11.57
N HIS A 88 -6.43 -8.94 -10.69
CA HIS A 88 -5.80 -7.62 -10.67
C HIS A 88 -4.37 -7.65 -10.14
N MET A 89 -4.09 -8.48 -9.13
CA MET A 89 -2.73 -8.67 -8.60
C MET A 89 -1.79 -9.20 -9.69
N ALA A 90 -2.18 -10.25 -10.42
CA ALA A 90 -1.34 -10.84 -11.46
C ALA A 90 -0.97 -9.83 -12.56
N ARG A 91 -1.86 -8.87 -12.85
CA ARG A 91 -1.69 -7.84 -13.89
C ARG A 91 -0.95 -6.60 -13.40
N GLY A 92 -0.85 -6.41 -12.09
CA GLY A 92 -0.27 -5.22 -11.48
C GLY A 92 -1.20 -4.01 -11.44
N ASP A 93 -2.50 -4.23 -11.55
CA ASP A 93 -3.48 -3.14 -11.64
C ASP A 93 -3.54 -2.35 -10.31
N PHE A 94 -3.35 -3.04 -9.17
CA PHE A 94 -3.39 -2.41 -7.85
C PHE A 94 -2.23 -1.45 -7.62
N GLU A 95 -0.97 -1.86 -7.84
CA GLU A 95 0.15 -0.94 -7.65
C GLU A 95 0.12 0.23 -8.63
N LEU A 96 -0.41 0.03 -9.84
CA LEU A 96 -0.55 1.09 -10.82
C LEU A 96 -1.55 2.15 -10.36
N TRP A 97 -2.72 1.72 -9.86
CA TRP A 97 -3.71 2.65 -9.34
C TRP A 97 -3.23 3.39 -8.09
N ILE A 98 -2.59 2.69 -7.16
CA ILE A 98 -1.97 3.31 -5.97
C ILE A 98 -0.89 4.33 -6.37
N HIS A 99 -0.08 4.03 -7.39
CA HIS A 99 0.88 4.98 -7.94
C HIS A 99 0.19 6.23 -8.48
N TYR A 100 -0.95 6.11 -9.16
CA TYR A 100 -1.75 7.24 -9.63
C TYR A 100 -2.39 8.07 -8.51
N LEU A 101 -2.66 7.48 -7.33
CA LEU A 101 -3.06 8.26 -6.14
C LEU A 101 -1.90 9.09 -5.58
N GLY A 102 -0.66 8.76 -5.94
CA GLY A 102 0.56 9.44 -5.51
C GLY A 102 1.35 8.69 -4.42
N ASP A 103 0.93 7.49 -4.03
CA ASP A 103 1.62 6.72 -2.98
C ASP A 103 2.63 5.72 -3.57
N VAL A 104 3.80 6.25 -3.95
CA VAL A 104 4.90 5.45 -4.55
C VAL A 104 5.38 4.35 -3.61
N GLU A 105 5.35 4.59 -2.30
CA GLU A 105 5.79 3.63 -1.29
C GLU A 105 4.84 2.43 -1.24
N LEU A 106 3.53 2.67 -1.17
CA LEU A 106 2.55 1.59 -1.17
C LEU A 106 2.56 0.82 -2.48
N ALA A 107 2.69 1.50 -3.63
CA ALA A 107 2.80 0.84 -4.93
C ALA A 107 3.97 -0.16 -4.96
N LYS A 108 5.13 0.20 -4.39
CA LYS A 108 6.27 -0.72 -4.27
C LYS A 108 5.97 -1.90 -3.34
N ARG A 109 5.32 -1.67 -2.20
CA ARG A 109 4.93 -2.75 -1.28
C ARG A 109 3.99 -3.75 -1.97
N LEU A 110 2.98 -3.26 -2.71
CA LEU A 110 2.05 -4.11 -3.45
C LEU A 110 2.75 -4.91 -4.56
N ARG A 111 3.70 -4.27 -5.27
CA ARG A 111 4.53 -4.97 -6.24
C ARG A 111 5.33 -6.12 -5.62
N SER A 112 5.90 -5.92 -4.42
CA SER A 112 6.61 -6.99 -3.70
C SER A 112 5.69 -8.16 -3.33
N ILE A 113 4.44 -7.89 -2.93
CA ILE A 113 3.44 -8.95 -2.67
C ILE A 113 3.13 -9.72 -3.96
N ARG A 114 3.00 -9.03 -5.09
CA ARG A 114 2.81 -9.71 -6.38
C ARG A 114 4.01 -10.61 -6.71
N GLU A 115 5.22 -10.10 -6.51
CA GLU A 115 6.47 -10.81 -6.83
C GLU A 115 6.77 -11.97 -5.84
N SER A 116 6.16 -11.98 -4.64
CA SER A 116 6.29 -13.09 -3.69
C SER A 116 5.51 -14.34 -4.10
N GLY A 117 4.52 -14.19 -5.00
CA GLY A 117 3.70 -15.30 -5.51
C GLY A 117 2.60 -15.77 -4.55
N SER A 118 2.23 -14.97 -3.54
CA SER A 118 1.08 -15.24 -2.67
C SER A 118 -0.21 -15.39 -3.48
N SER A 119 -1.10 -16.30 -3.05
CA SER A 119 -2.40 -16.57 -3.71
C SER A 119 -3.49 -16.79 -2.66
N GLY A 120 -4.76 -16.80 -3.09
CA GLY A 120 -5.89 -17.13 -2.23
C GLY A 120 -6.04 -16.21 -1.01
N GLU A 121 -6.52 -16.77 0.10
CA GLU A 121 -6.75 -15.98 1.33
C GLU A 121 -5.46 -15.41 1.92
N ASP A 122 -4.31 -16.06 1.70
CA ASP A 122 -3.02 -15.53 2.14
C ASP A 122 -2.68 -14.22 1.41
N LEU A 123 -2.93 -14.18 0.09
CA LEU A 123 -2.82 -12.95 -0.70
C LEU A 123 -3.76 -11.86 -0.20
N ARG A 124 -5.04 -12.19 0.04
CA ARG A 124 -6.02 -11.21 0.57
C ARG A 124 -5.55 -10.64 1.89
N LYS A 125 -5.08 -11.50 2.80
CA LYS A 125 -4.63 -11.11 4.13
C LYS A 125 -3.40 -10.19 4.04
N GLU A 126 -2.37 -10.59 3.29
CA GLU A 126 -1.14 -9.81 3.12
C GLU A 126 -1.43 -8.43 2.49
N LEU A 127 -2.30 -8.40 1.48
CA LEU A 127 -2.77 -7.17 0.84
C LEU A 127 -3.51 -6.27 1.82
N TYR A 128 -4.49 -6.81 2.56
CA TYR A 128 -5.26 -6.04 3.53
C TYR A 128 -4.39 -5.47 4.66
N GLU A 129 -3.50 -6.29 5.23
CA GLU A 129 -2.60 -5.84 6.30
C GLU A 129 -1.68 -4.70 5.81
N THR A 130 -1.16 -4.82 4.59
CA THR A 130 -0.31 -3.80 3.96
C THR A 130 -1.07 -2.50 3.70
N LEU A 131 -2.27 -2.59 3.11
CA LEU A 131 -3.14 -1.43 2.85
C LEU A 131 -3.54 -0.73 4.15
N LYS A 132 -4.00 -1.49 5.14
CA LYS A 132 -4.42 -0.97 6.44
C LYS A 132 -3.27 -0.30 7.16
N SER A 133 -2.09 -0.94 7.23
CA SER A 133 -0.92 -0.34 7.87
C SER A 133 -0.56 0.99 7.22
N ARG A 134 -0.57 1.05 5.89
CA ARG A 134 -0.24 2.28 5.17
C ARG A 134 -1.29 3.36 5.40
N PHE A 135 -2.57 3.03 5.34
CA PHE A 135 -3.65 3.97 5.59
C PHE A 135 -3.53 4.62 6.98
N GLU A 136 -3.22 3.82 8.00
CA GLU A 136 -2.99 4.31 9.37
C GLU A 136 -1.70 5.16 9.49
N GLU A 137 -0.65 4.86 8.71
CA GLU A 137 0.53 5.75 8.62
C GLU A 137 0.14 7.12 8.07
N LEU A 138 -0.61 7.16 6.96
CA LEU A 138 -1.04 8.38 6.30
C LEU A 138 -1.95 9.23 7.18
N LYS A 139 -2.87 8.60 7.93
CA LYS A 139 -3.78 9.30 8.85
C LYS A 139 -3.11 9.97 10.05
N ARG A 140 -1.90 9.54 10.41
CA ARG A 140 -1.17 10.08 11.59
C ARG A 140 -0.35 11.33 11.27
N LEU A 141 -0.28 11.76 10.02
CA LEU A 141 0.40 12.99 9.57
C LEU A 141 -0.53 14.21 9.65
#